data_AF-A0A7G1I1D3-F1
#
_entry.id   AF-A0A7G1I1D3-F1
#
_cell.length_a   1.000
_cell.length_b   1.000
_cell.length_c   1.000
_cell.angle_alpha   90.00
_cell.angle_beta   90.00
_cell.angle_gamma   90.00
#
_symmetry.space_group_name_H-M   'P 1'
#
loop_
_entity.id
_entity.type
_entity.pdbx_description
1 polymer ?
#
loop_
_entity_poly.entity_id
_entity_poly.type
_entity_poly.pdbx_seq_one_letter_code
_entity_poly.pdbx_strand_id
1 'polypeptide(L)'
;MPWQDLRAAFTERGWLDLTHNRREFEVAGLHVAAAGVDDPHIDRDRYDTIAGPASPVANLRLGLTHSPEPRVLDRFAADGYQLVMAGHTHGGQLCLPFYGALVTNCGLDRSRAKGASQWGPNMRLHVSAGIGTSPFAPVRFSCRPEATLLTLIASPMGGRDSSTNLGRSQPSVSVR
;
A
#
# COMPACT_ATOMS: atom_id res chain seq x y z
N MET A 1 -8.92 -16.55 14.20
CA MET A 1 -9.91 -16.39 13.11
C MET A 1 -9.52 -17.35 11.98
N PRO A 2 -10.46 -18.10 11.37
CA PRO A 2 -10.16 -19.09 10.32
C PRO A 2 -9.93 -18.39 8.97
N TRP A 3 -8.81 -17.68 8.85
CA TRP A 3 -8.50 -16.87 7.67
C TRP A 3 -8.27 -17.71 6.41
N GLN A 4 -7.93 -18.99 6.55
CA GLN A 4 -7.72 -19.91 5.44
C GLN A 4 -9.03 -20.18 4.69
N ASP A 5 -10.13 -20.41 5.42
CA ASP A 5 -11.46 -20.61 4.84
C ASP A 5 -11.93 -19.34 4.13
N LEU A 6 -11.68 -18.17 4.73
CA LEU A 6 -12.00 -16.88 4.11
C LEU A 6 -11.21 -16.65 2.82
N ARG A 7 -9.91 -16.95 2.83
CA ARG A 7 -9.04 -16.88 1.65
C ARG A 7 -9.56 -17.80 0.55
N ALA A 8 -9.86 -19.06 0.87
CA ALA A 8 -10.43 -20.01 -0.08
C ALA A 8 -11.74 -19.50 -0.69
N ALA A 9 -12.65 -19.00 0.15
CA ALA A 9 -13.94 -18.45 -0.29
C ALA A 9 -13.79 -17.22 -1.22
N PHE A 10 -12.78 -16.37 -1.01
CA PHE A 10 -12.48 -15.26 -1.92
C PHE A 10 -11.88 -15.76 -3.25
N THR A 11 -10.93 -16.69 -3.21
CA THR A 11 -10.33 -17.27 -4.42
C THR A 11 -11.38 -17.99 -5.27
N GLU A 12 -12.30 -18.76 -4.67
CA GLU A 12 -13.43 -19.39 -5.36
C GLU A 12 -14.35 -18.36 -6.06
N ARG A 13 -14.40 -17.13 -5.56
CA ARG A 13 -15.17 -16.02 -6.13
C ARG A 13 -14.35 -15.16 -7.12
N GLY A 14 -13.21 -15.68 -7.57
CA GLY A 14 -12.37 -15.05 -8.60
C GLY A 14 -11.39 -14.00 -8.08
N TRP A 15 -11.17 -13.91 -6.77
CA TRP A 15 -10.15 -13.01 -6.23
C TRP A 15 -8.76 -13.57 -6.53
N LEU A 16 -7.88 -12.70 -7.03
CA LEU A 16 -6.47 -13.02 -7.21
C LEU A 16 -5.76 -12.92 -5.85
N ASP A 17 -5.34 -14.07 -5.34
CA ASP A 17 -4.48 -14.12 -4.18
C ASP A 17 -3.03 -13.75 -4.56
N LEU A 18 -2.52 -12.73 -3.88
CA LEU A 18 -1.18 -12.19 -4.08
C LEU A 18 -0.22 -12.55 -2.95
N THR A 19 -0.64 -13.29 -1.92
CA THR A 19 0.27 -13.74 -0.86
C THR A 19 1.39 -14.58 -1.47
N HIS A 20 2.61 -14.01 -1.53
CA HIS A 20 3.82 -14.64 -2.03
C HIS A 20 3.75 -14.99 -3.52
N ASN A 21 2.94 -14.25 -4.27
CA ASN A 21 2.71 -14.49 -5.68
C ASN A 21 2.90 -13.21 -6.48
N ARG A 22 3.36 -13.38 -7.72
CA ARG A 22 3.32 -12.37 -8.78
C ARG A 22 2.17 -12.68 -9.72
N ARG A 23 1.45 -11.66 -10.16
CA ARG A 23 0.40 -11.77 -11.17
C ARG A 23 0.50 -10.61 -12.14
N GLU A 24 0.23 -10.91 -13.39
CA GLU A 24 0.03 -9.93 -14.45
C GLU A 24 -1.40 -10.09 -14.95
N PHE A 25 -2.11 -8.98 -15.10
CA PHE A 25 -3.49 -8.97 -15.55
C PHE A 25 -3.83 -7.64 -16.22
N GLU A 26 -4.91 -7.63 -16.99
CA GLU A 26 -5.39 -6.45 -17.70
C GLU A 26 -6.64 -5.89 -17.04
N VAL A 27 -6.71 -4.57 -16.89
CA VAL A 27 -7.90 -3.84 -16.45
C VAL A 27 -8.16 -2.71 -17.43
N ALA A 28 -9.26 -2.80 -18.18
CA ALA A 28 -9.67 -1.78 -19.15
C ALA A 28 -8.54 -1.37 -20.14
N GLY A 29 -7.81 -2.35 -20.70
CA GLY A 29 -6.70 -2.08 -21.62
C GLY A 29 -5.36 -1.76 -20.95
N LEU A 30 -5.31 -1.67 -19.61
CA LEU A 30 -4.08 -1.37 -18.86
C LEU A 30 -3.49 -2.64 -18.27
N HIS A 31 -2.23 -2.88 -18.56
CA HIS A 31 -1.48 -3.99 -18.02
C HIS A 31 -0.98 -3.67 -16.61
N VAL A 32 -1.33 -4.51 -15.65
CA VAL A 32 -0.97 -4.37 -14.24
C VAL A 32 -0.08 -5.54 -13.83
N ALA A 33 1.13 -5.24 -13.37
CA ALA A 33 1.99 -6.19 -12.70
C ALA A 33 1.83 -6.02 -11.19
N ALA A 34 1.32 -7.05 -10.52
CA ALA A 34 1.10 -7.05 -9.08
C ALA A 34 1.93 -8.12 -8.38
N ALA A 35 2.39 -7.84 -7.17
CA ALA A 35 2.91 -8.86 -6.27
C ALA A 35 2.54 -8.55 -4.83
N GLY A 36 2.47 -9.59 -4.01
CA GLY A 36 2.16 -9.43 -2.60
C GLY A 36 3.00 -10.30 -1.70
N VAL A 37 3.08 -9.87 -0.44
CA VAL A 37 3.64 -10.63 0.67
C VAL A 37 2.58 -10.77 1.77
N ASP A 38 2.76 -11.75 2.65
CA ASP A 38 1.96 -11.85 3.89
C ASP A 38 2.47 -10.80 4.90
N ASP A 39 2.28 -11.00 6.19
CA ASP A 39 2.58 -10.04 7.23
C ASP A 39 4.06 -9.95 7.62
N PRO A 40 4.76 -8.84 7.29
CA PRO A 40 6.13 -8.62 7.74
C PRO A 40 6.24 -8.33 9.23
N HIS A 41 5.18 -7.87 9.90
CA HIS A 41 5.22 -7.57 11.34
C HIS A 41 5.44 -8.82 12.20
N ILE A 42 5.08 -9.99 11.66
CA ILE A 42 5.29 -11.31 12.27
C ILE A 42 6.21 -12.19 11.42
N ASP A 43 7.07 -11.56 10.59
CA ASP A 43 8.09 -12.21 9.76
C ASP A 43 7.57 -13.29 8.79
N ARG A 44 6.37 -13.10 8.26
CA ARG A 44 5.75 -14.00 7.27
C ARG A 44 5.86 -13.50 5.84
N ASP A 45 6.45 -12.35 5.58
CA ASP A 45 6.44 -11.73 4.26
C ASP A 45 7.06 -12.58 3.15
N ARG A 46 8.13 -13.33 3.46
CA ARG A 46 8.83 -14.23 2.51
C ARG A 46 9.07 -13.55 1.15
N TYR A 47 9.55 -12.31 1.18
CA TYR A 47 9.69 -11.49 -0.03
C TYR A 47 10.51 -12.17 -1.14
N ASP A 48 11.46 -13.04 -0.80
CA ASP A 48 12.27 -13.79 -1.78
C ASP A 48 11.43 -14.59 -2.79
N THR A 49 10.21 -15.00 -2.42
CA THR A 49 9.27 -15.67 -3.33
C THR A 49 8.80 -14.79 -4.49
N ILE A 50 8.87 -13.47 -4.31
CA ILE A 50 8.45 -12.48 -5.28
C ILE A 50 9.57 -11.50 -5.60
N ALA A 51 10.84 -11.83 -5.34
CA ALA A 51 11.96 -10.90 -5.57
C ALA A 51 12.28 -10.67 -7.06
N GLY A 52 12.83 -9.49 -7.36
CA GLY A 52 13.33 -9.11 -8.69
C GLY A 52 12.53 -7.96 -9.30
N PRO A 53 12.97 -7.36 -10.40
CA PRO A 53 12.25 -6.25 -11.00
C PRO A 53 10.83 -6.67 -11.41
N ALA A 54 9.86 -5.79 -11.16
CA ALA A 54 8.53 -5.91 -11.74
C ALA A 54 8.59 -5.62 -13.26
N SER A 55 7.63 -6.16 -14.01
CA SER A 55 7.63 -6.05 -15.47
C SER A 55 7.70 -4.60 -15.94
N PRO A 56 8.73 -4.21 -16.74
CA PRO A 56 8.94 -2.83 -17.16
C PRO A 56 7.91 -2.36 -18.19
N VAL A 57 7.18 -3.28 -18.82
CA VAL A 57 6.13 -2.98 -19.82
C VAL A 57 4.74 -2.84 -19.19
N ALA A 58 4.60 -3.08 -17.88
CA ALA A 58 3.33 -2.86 -17.19
C ALA A 58 3.03 -1.36 -17.06
N ASN A 59 1.78 -0.98 -17.31
CA ASN A 59 1.30 0.38 -17.09
C ASN A 59 1.29 0.76 -15.60
N LEU A 60 1.07 -0.24 -14.73
CA LEU A 60 1.12 -0.09 -13.27
C LEU A 60 1.86 -1.27 -12.63
N ARG A 61 2.79 -0.97 -11.73
CA ARG A 61 3.47 -1.94 -10.86
C ARG A 61 2.99 -1.78 -9.41
N LEU A 62 2.19 -2.73 -8.94
CA LEU A 62 1.48 -2.70 -7.66
C LEU A 62 2.04 -3.71 -6.65
N GLY A 63 2.48 -3.24 -5.49
CA GLY A 63 2.88 -4.10 -4.37
C GLY A 63 1.80 -4.15 -3.28
N LEU A 64 1.60 -5.32 -2.68
CA LEU A 64 0.73 -5.51 -1.52
C LEU A 64 1.53 -6.07 -0.34
N THR A 65 1.32 -5.51 0.84
CA THR A 65 1.87 -6.04 2.10
C THR A 65 0.88 -5.80 3.22
N HIS A 66 0.82 -6.68 4.23
CA HIS A 66 -0.05 -6.40 5.37
C HIS A 66 0.46 -5.20 6.18
N SER A 67 1.72 -5.27 6.64
CA SER A 67 2.39 -4.21 7.39
C SER A 67 3.37 -3.42 6.52
N PRO A 68 3.42 -2.08 6.64
CA PRO A 68 4.36 -1.24 5.90
C PRO A 68 5.76 -1.20 6.54
N GLU A 69 6.38 -2.37 6.74
CA GLU A 69 7.72 -2.45 7.32
C GLU A 69 8.79 -1.92 6.33
N PRO A 70 9.69 -1.00 6.76
CA PRO A 70 10.72 -0.42 5.89
C PRO A 70 11.52 -1.46 5.09
N ARG A 71 11.92 -2.57 5.73
CA ARG A 71 12.68 -3.65 5.10
C ARG A 71 11.98 -4.29 3.89
N VAL A 72 10.65 -4.28 3.86
CA VAL A 72 9.84 -4.80 2.75
C VAL A 72 9.58 -3.70 1.73
N LEU A 73 9.28 -2.50 2.19
CA LEU A 73 9.06 -1.34 1.33
C LEU A 73 10.31 -1.00 0.49
N ASP A 74 11.51 -1.11 1.08
CA ASP A 74 12.77 -0.90 0.37
C ASP A 74 12.98 -1.90 -0.74
N ARG A 75 12.55 -3.17 -0.55
CA ARG A 75 12.63 -4.19 -1.59
C ARG A 75 11.63 -3.94 -2.72
N PHE A 76 10.39 -3.57 -2.39
CA PHE A 76 9.42 -3.15 -3.41
C PHE A 76 9.92 -1.93 -4.21
N ALA A 77 10.54 -0.95 -3.53
CA ALA A 77 11.10 0.20 -4.20
C ALA A 77 12.29 -0.18 -5.12
N ALA A 78 13.18 -1.06 -4.67
CA ALA A 78 14.31 -1.57 -5.46
C ALA A 78 13.85 -2.36 -6.69
N ASP A 79 12.77 -3.13 -6.56
CA ASP A 79 12.15 -3.90 -7.64
C ASP A 79 11.28 -3.04 -8.58
N GLY A 80 11.18 -1.74 -8.32
CA GLY A 80 10.56 -0.76 -9.21
C GLY A 80 9.03 -0.70 -9.13
N TYR A 81 8.44 -1.13 -8.01
CA TYR A 81 7.01 -0.93 -7.79
C TYR A 81 6.67 0.55 -7.64
N GLN A 82 5.54 0.98 -8.22
CA GLN A 82 5.13 2.38 -8.29
C GLN A 82 4.12 2.74 -7.19
N LEU A 83 3.31 1.77 -6.78
CA LEU A 83 2.36 1.89 -5.69
C LEU A 83 2.46 0.67 -4.80
N VAL A 84 2.60 0.87 -3.49
CA VAL A 84 2.43 -0.18 -2.49
C VAL A 84 1.22 0.15 -1.63
N MET A 85 0.33 -0.82 -1.43
CA MET A 85 -0.78 -0.73 -0.51
C MET A 85 -0.52 -1.59 0.72
N ALA A 86 -0.76 -1.00 1.89
CA ALA A 86 -0.58 -1.63 3.19
C ALA A 86 -1.74 -1.31 4.15
N GLY A 87 -1.79 -2.04 5.26
CA GLY A 87 -2.70 -1.82 6.38
C GLY A 87 -1.92 -1.85 7.70
N HIS A 88 -2.34 -2.75 8.60
CA HIS A 88 -1.72 -3.04 9.91
C HIS A 88 -1.75 -1.94 10.96
N THR A 89 -1.50 -0.69 10.59
CA THR A 89 -1.36 0.43 11.55
C THR A 89 -2.69 0.81 12.22
N HIS A 90 -3.83 0.43 11.63
CA HIS A 90 -5.17 0.91 11.99
C HIS A 90 -5.30 2.45 12.05
N GLY A 91 -4.43 3.17 11.35
CA GLY A 91 -4.32 4.63 11.43
C GLY A 91 -3.80 5.13 12.79
N GLY A 92 -3.06 4.30 13.51
CA GLY A 92 -2.60 4.48 14.89
C GLY A 92 -3.64 4.12 15.95
N GLN A 93 -4.92 3.99 15.54
CA GLN A 93 -6.10 3.63 16.33
C GLN A 93 -6.44 4.56 17.53
N LEU A 94 -5.43 4.95 18.31
CA LEU A 94 -5.46 5.95 19.36
C LEU A 94 -4.65 7.16 18.90
N CYS A 95 -5.37 8.22 18.54
CA CYS A 95 -4.79 9.48 18.10
C CYS A 95 -5.04 10.57 19.14
N LEU A 96 -4.02 11.35 19.45
CA LEU A 96 -4.19 12.58 20.22
C LEU A 96 -4.72 13.68 19.29
N PRO A 97 -5.77 14.43 19.67
CA PRO A 97 -6.20 15.60 18.92
C PRO A 97 -5.03 16.53 18.62
N PHE A 98 -4.95 17.02 17.38
CA PHE A 98 -3.89 17.91 16.87
C PHE A 98 -2.47 17.31 16.75
N TYR A 99 -2.22 16.11 17.29
CA TYR A 99 -0.91 15.46 17.25
C TYR A 99 -0.90 14.21 16.34
N GLY A 100 -2.01 13.47 16.31
CA GLY A 100 -2.14 12.26 15.49
C GLY A 100 -1.80 10.97 16.22
N ALA A 101 -1.40 9.95 15.46
CA ALA A 101 -1.14 8.60 15.96
C ALA A 101 -0.08 8.59 17.06
N LEU A 102 -0.34 7.87 18.15
CA LEU A 102 0.64 7.67 19.22
C LEU A 102 1.71 6.64 18.84
N VAL A 103 1.26 5.56 18.20
CA VAL A 103 2.06 4.42 17.76
C VAL A 103 1.57 3.94 16.39
N THR A 104 2.44 3.29 15.63
CA THR A 104 2.13 2.62 14.36
C THR A 104 2.17 1.10 14.48
N ASN A 105 2.81 0.59 15.54
CA ASN A 105 3.11 -0.83 15.75
C ASN A 105 3.88 -1.47 14.58
N CYS A 106 4.75 -0.70 13.92
CA CYS A 106 5.68 -1.15 12.88
C CYS A 106 6.84 -0.15 12.77
N GLY A 107 7.84 -0.44 11.93
CA GLY A 107 8.97 0.46 11.68
C GLY A 107 8.64 1.76 10.93
N LEU A 108 7.36 2.00 10.61
CA LEU A 108 6.92 3.21 9.92
C LEU A 108 6.76 4.39 10.90
N ASP A 109 7.12 5.59 10.48
CA ASP A 109 6.85 6.80 11.25
C ASP A 109 5.35 7.11 11.32
N ARG A 110 4.97 7.82 12.38
CA ARG A 110 3.57 8.09 12.71
C ARG A 110 2.86 9.02 11.73
N SER A 111 3.60 9.84 10.96
CA SER A 111 2.99 10.72 9.96
C SER A 111 2.42 9.94 8.77
N ARG A 112 2.93 8.72 8.56
CA ARG A 112 2.48 7.81 7.50
C ARG A 112 1.61 6.66 8.04
N ALA A 113 1.07 6.79 9.26
CA ALA A 113 0.20 5.79 9.87
C ALA A 113 -1.09 5.54 9.06
N LYS A 114 -1.52 6.46 8.19
CA LYS A 114 -2.61 6.24 7.24
C LYS A 114 -2.54 7.18 6.04
N GLY A 115 -3.29 6.88 4.99
CA GLY A 115 -3.42 7.69 3.78
C GLY A 115 -2.26 7.48 2.81
N ALA A 116 -2.22 8.35 1.79
CA ALA A 116 -1.22 8.29 0.73
C ALA A 116 0.03 9.11 1.10
N SER A 117 1.19 8.50 0.91
CA SER A 117 2.51 9.06 1.21
C SER A 117 3.52 8.62 0.15
N GLN A 118 4.77 9.02 0.31
CA GLN A 118 5.87 8.64 -0.58
C GLN A 118 6.87 7.75 0.17
N TRP A 119 7.41 6.75 -0.53
CA TRP A 119 8.51 5.92 -0.08
C TRP A 119 9.62 5.92 -1.13
N GLY A 120 10.80 6.45 -0.78
CA GLY A 120 11.85 6.70 -1.76
C GLY A 120 11.41 7.68 -2.87
N PRO A 121 12.15 7.76 -3.98
CA PRO A 121 11.89 8.76 -5.01
C PRO A 121 10.66 8.46 -5.88
N ASN A 122 10.39 7.17 -6.15
CA ASN A 122 9.49 6.77 -7.25
C ASN A 122 8.29 5.94 -6.82
N MET A 123 8.14 5.62 -5.53
CA MET A 123 7.08 4.75 -5.04
C MET A 123 6.10 5.52 -4.15
N ARG A 124 4.80 5.40 -4.47
CA ARG A 124 3.70 5.84 -3.61
C ARG A 124 3.41 4.74 -2.61
N LEU A 125 3.19 5.11 -1.35
CA LEU A 125 2.73 4.22 -0.30
C LEU A 125 1.33 4.64 0.13
N HIS A 126 0.39 3.72 0.14
CA HIS A 126 -0.92 3.94 0.74
C HIS A 126 -1.10 3.01 1.94
N VAL A 127 -1.36 3.58 3.11
CA VAL A 127 -1.66 2.82 4.34
C VAL A 127 -3.13 3.04 4.70
N SER A 128 -3.96 2.00 4.64
CA SER A 128 -5.36 2.12 5.05
C SER A 128 -5.49 2.07 6.58
N ALA A 129 -6.28 2.97 7.17
CA ALA A 129 -6.64 2.86 8.58
C ALA A 129 -7.60 1.69 8.86
N GLY A 130 -8.22 1.12 7.82
CA GLY A 130 -9.14 -0.01 7.91
C GLY A 130 -10.41 0.27 8.71
N ILE A 131 -11.33 -0.70 8.69
CA ILE A 131 -12.62 -0.60 9.39
C ILE A 131 -12.60 -1.26 10.78
N GLY A 132 -11.74 -2.26 10.98
CA GLY A 132 -11.65 -3.04 12.21
C GLY A 132 -10.69 -2.47 13.25
N THR A 133 -10.59 -3.11 14.41
CA THR A 133 -9.65 -2.73 15.49
C THR A 133 -8.61 -3.82 15.70
N SER A 134 -7.53 -3.48 16.41
CA SER A 134 -6.61 -4.48 16.95
C SER A 134 -7.36 -5.38 17.94
N PRO A 135 -7.18 -6.71 17.87
CA PRO A 135 -7.81 -7.64 18.81
C PRO A 135 -7.37 -7.40 20.26
N PHE A 136 -6.19 -6.82 20.46
CA PHE A 136 -5.63 -6.52 21.78
C PHE A 136 -6.03 -5.14 22.32
N ALA A 137 -6.57 -4.27 21.46
CA ALA A 137 -7.01 -2.94 21.84
C ALA A 137 -8.27 -2.57 21.03
N PRO A 138 -9.48 -3.00 21.42
CA PRO A 138 -10.68 -2.84 20.60
C PRO A 138 -11.30 -1.43 20.70
N VAL A 139 -10.48 -0.38 20.80
CA VAL A 139 -10.93 1.00 21.00
C VAL A 139 -10.30 1.91 19.96
N ARG A 140 -11.10 2.77 19.32
CA ARG A 140 -10.65 3.84 18.43
C ARG A 140 -10.92 5.20 19.07
N PHE A 141 -9.91 6.06 19.14
CA PHE A 141 -10.05 7.43 19.64
C PHE A 141 -9.40 8.41 18.67
N SER A 142 -10.15 9.43 18.24
CA SER A 142 -9.73 10.40 17.23
C SER A 142 -9.17 9.78 15.93
N CYS A 143 -9.60 8.55 15.61
CA CYS A 143 -9.21 7.80 14.40
C CYS A 143 -10.41 7.05 13.83
N ARG A 144 -11.14 7.69 12.90
CA ARG A 144 -12.35 7.12 12.27
C ARG A 144 -11.99 5.90 11.41
N PRO A 145 -12.87 4.87 11.37
CA PRO A 145 -12.80 3.79 10.37
C PRO A 145 -12.69 4.33 8.95
N GLU A 146 -11.98 3.61 8.08
CA GLU A 146 -11.67 4.06 6.73
C GLU A 146 -11.86 2.95 5.69
N ALA A 147 -12.50 3.31 4.57
CA ALA A 147 -12.45 2.59 3.31
C ALA A 147 -11.97 3.57 2.23
N THR A 148 -10.90 3.23 1.53
CA THR A 148 -10.21 4.17 0.63
C THR A 148 -10.56 3.87 -0.82
N LEU A 149 -10.99 4.90 -1.55
CA LEU A 149 -11.07 4.87 -3.01
C LEU A 149 -9.87 5.64 -3.59
N LEU A 150 -9.01 4.94 -4.31
CA LEU A 150 -7.84 5.53 -4.97
C LEU A 150 -8.13 5.70 -6.47
N THR A 151 -8.00 6.94 -6.95
CA THR A 151 -8.00 7.23 -8.39
C THR A 151 -6.55 7.32 -8.85
N LEU A 152 -6.14 6.39 -9.70
CA LEU A 152 -4.83 6.41 -10.32
C LEU A 152 -4.89 7.21 -11.61
N ILE A 153 -4.03 8.22 -11.72
CA ILE A 153 -3.86 9.02 -12.93
C ILE A 153 -2.53 8.68 -13.56
N ALA A 154 -2.47 8.73 -14.90
CA ALA A 154 -1.20 8.60 -15.59
C ALA A 154 -0.25 9.71 -15.11
N SER A 155 0.90 9.33 -14.59
CA SER A 155 1.99 10.28 -14.46
C SER A 155 2.51 10.55 -15.87
N PRO A 156 2.83 11.80 -16.24
CA PRO A 156 3.66 12.06 -17.40
C PRO A 156 4.93 11.22 -17.19
N MET A 157 5.09 10.15 -17.97
CA MET A 157 6.34 9.42 -17.96
C MET A 157 7.35 10.40 -18.52
N GLY A 158 8.30 10.82 -17.69
CA GLY A 158 9.51 11.45 -18.17
C GLY A 158 10.21 10.45 -19.08
N GLY A 159 9.84 10.43 -20.35
CA GLY A 159 10.80 10.15 -21.40
C GLY A 159 12.01 11.03 -21.10
N ARG A 160 13.20 10.48 -21.24
CA ARG A 160 14.42 11.27 -21.26
C ARG A 160 14.40 12.17 -22.48
N ASP A 161 13.59 13.22 -22.44
CA ASP A 161 13.70 14.39 -23.29
C ASP A 161 13.84 15.58 -22.34
N SER A 162 15.08 16.04 -22.25
CA SER A 162 15.48 17.25 -21.59
C SER A 162 14.94 18.47 -22.33
N SER A 163 13.65 18.77 -22.18
CA SER A 163 13.11 20.13 -22.25
C SER A 163 11.60 20.10 -21.99
N THR A 164 11.19 20.50 -20.78
CA THR A 164 10.30 21.66 -20.57
C THR A 164 9.82 21.70 -19.12
N ASN A 165 9.96 22.89 -18.57
CA ASN A 165 9.53 23.29 -17.24
C ASN A 165 8.11 23.86 -17.36
N LEU A 166 7.32 23.72 -16.28
CA LEU A 166 6.12 24.51 -15.87
C LEU A 166 4.82 23.71 -15.72
N GLY A 167 4.27 23.76 -14.51
CA GLY A 167 2.88 23.45 -14.22
C GLY A 167 2.64 22.65 -12.95
N ARG A 168 3.13 23.11 -11.79
CA ARG A 168 2.85 22.47 -10.50
C ARG A 168 1.42 22.79 -10.07
N SER A 169 0.47 21.89 -10.34
CA SER A 169 -0.86 21.95 -9.73
C SER A 169 -0.81 21.39 -8.31
N GLN A 170 -1.28 22.17 -7.34
CA GLN A 170 -1.42 21.72 -5.95
C GLN A 170 -2.72 20.91 -5.79
N PRO A 171 -2.71 19.81 -5.02
CA PRO A 171 -3.95 19.12 -4.65
C PRO A 171 -4.74 19.97 -3.64
N SER A 172 -6.01 20.20 -3.93
CA SER A 172 -6.95 20.76 -2.96
C SER A 172 -7.43 19.65 -2.01
N VAL A 173 -7.30 19.89 -0.71
CA VAL A 173 -7.94 19.09 0.33
C VAL A 173 -9.22 19.82 0.70
N SER A 174 -10.38 19.26 0.34
CA SER A 174 -11.66 19.68 0.90
C SER A 174 -11.94 18.85 2.14
N VAL A 175 -11.88 19.51 3.31
CA VAL A 175 -12.43 18.97 4.56
C VAL A 175 -13.88 19.43 4.64
N ARG A 176 -14.80 18.49 4.84
CA ARG A 176 -16.13 18.77 5.39
C ARG A 176 -16.12 18.37 6.86
#